data_AF-A0A2T2TAZ6-F1
#
_entry.id   AF-A0A2T2TAZ6-F1
#
_cell.length_a   1.000
_cell.length_b   1.000
_cell.length_c   1.000
_cell.angle_alpha   90.00
_cell.angle_beta   90.00
_cell.angle_gamma   90.00
#
_symmetry.space_group_name_H-M   'P 1'
#
loop_
_entity.id
_entity.type
_entity.pdbx_description
1 polymer ?
#
loop_
_entity_poly.entity_id
_entity_poly.type
_entity_poly.pdbx_seq_one_letter_code
_entity_poly.pdbx_strand_id
1 'polypeptide(L)'
;MKRVSAAYVALGLTLWFVPLLNVLQAESAAVVAFVSFFVAGWSAMNHFRAGRRSFWGELGRQEGAVLIPLGMLLISPLWAPNCTLGQGLLFYALFPGITVVLAVAVAYALTSVTLSRPRLILGGIGLVISVVGPVYDLGAHPQFYTYNHVFGGILGPIYDEQLAVRTGLFAFRGLTLLWAAVVALLGAYFRGRTSQWGIWTGLVAIGVVYWFSVPLGINTSANQLQHRLGGHHRTPHFDLYYDPDRLDEREVAALAADHEAAYDYLSDLLSLSSGNEPARIQSYLYPNRDTKAQLTGARATSVTPVWLDDPQIHLLVERVDASLGHELAHVFSRPYGLPVLRASWAPGLVEGWAVALEPPGPHPPAHDLVSAATVTDSVEALSAKADAIASRLSPWGFWSGRGAVSYATMGSFVRYLMDTYGPEAVKRVYARGNFEAVYGRSLASLAAAWADTLRSQSFVARGAHDVVGRRFTQPSLFETACPHYVPPHR
;
A
#
# COMPACT_ATOMS: atom_id res chain seq x y z
N MET A 1 3.83 -2.50 36.16
CA MET A 1 3.48 -3.53 35.17
C MET A 1 1.98 -3.57 34.86
N LYS A 2 1.09 -3.60 35.86
CA LYS A 2 -0.38 -3.64 35.68
C LYS A 2 -0.94 -2.79 34.52
N ARG A 3 -0.58 -1.50 34.41
CA ARG A 3 -1.06 -0.62 33.32
C ARG A 3 -0.56 -1.01 31.92
N VAL A 4 0.69 -1.48 31.81
CA VAL A 4 1.27 -1.95 30.54
C VAL A 4 0.57 -3.23 30.11
N SER A 5 0.44 -4.19 31.02
CA SER A 5 -0.26 -5.44 30.77
C SER A 5 -1.72 -5.20 30.36
N ALA A 6 -2.43 -4.31 31.06
CA ALA A 6 -3.81 -3.95 30.72
C ALA A 6 -3.91 -3.32 29.32
N ALA A 7 -2.99 -2.42 28.95
CA ALA A 7 -2.96 -1.82 27.62
C ALA A 7 -2.73 -2.88 26.52
N TYR A 8 -1.80 -3.82 26.74
CA TYR A 8 -1.55 -4.89 25.76
C TYR A 8 -2.66 -5.95 25.70
N VAL A 9 -3.32 -6.25 26.81
CA VAL A 9 -4.52 -7.11 26.80
C VAL A 9 -5.65 -6.42 26.04
N ALA A 10 -5.89 -5.13 26.30
CA ALA A 10 -6.90 -4.37 25.56
C ALA A 10 -6.58 -4.34 24.06
N LEU A 11 -5.31 -4.13 23.69
CA LEU A 11 -4.87 -4.20 22.30
C LEU A 11 -5.16 -5.56 21.69
N GLY A 12 -4.73 -6.66 22.32
CA GLY A 12 -4.96 -8.00 21.81
C GLY A 12 -6.46 -8.32 21.64
N LEU A 13 -7.30 -7.89 22.60
CA LEU A 13 -8.75 -8.03 22.49
C LEU A 13 -9.31 -7.26 21.29
N THR A 14 -8.81 -6.06 21.00
CA THR A 14 -9.21 -5.30 19.81
C THR A 14 -8.78 -6.00 18.52
N LEU A 15 -7.53 -6.46 18.44
CA LEU A 15 -6.99 -7.12 17.24
C LEU A 15 -7.79 -8.36 16.85
N TRP A 16 -8.27 -9.14 17.83
CA TRP A 16 -9.04 -10.36 17.58
C TRP A 16 -10.34 -10.17 16.78
N PHE A 17 -10.95 -8.99 16.82
CA PHE A 17 -12.20 -8.70 16.12
C PHE A 17 -12.01 -7.96 14.78
N VAL A 18 -10.77 -7.65 14.41
CA VAL A 18 -10.48 -6.97 13.15
C VAL A 18 -9.84 -7.99 12.20
N PRO A 19 -10.51 -8.35 11.09
CA PRO A 19 -9.93 -9.20 10.06
C PRO A 19 -8.57 -8.66 9.61
N LEU A 20 -7.66 -9.55 9.20
CA LEU A 20 -6.24 -9.27 8.91
C LEU A 20 -5.39 -8.98 10.15
N LEU A 21 -5.90 -8.22 11.13
CA LEU A 21 -5.18 -7.93 12.38
C LEU A 21 -5.31 -9.03 13.43
N ASN A 22 -6.30 -9.91 13.29
CA ASN A 22 -6.51 -11.08 14.14
C ASN A 22 -5.59 -12.26 13.79
N VAL A 23 -4.74 -12.14 12.77
CA VAL A 23 -3.73 -13.14 12.38
C VAL A 23 -2.34 -12.62 12.73
N LEU A 24 -1.49 -13.46 13.34
CA LEU A 24 -0.08 -13.11 13.58
C LEU A 24 0.67 -12.99 12.24
N GLN A 25 0.82 -11.76 11.74
CA GLN A 25 1.44 -11.40 10.48
C GLN A 25 1.98 -9.95 10.51
N ALA A 26 2.51 -9.45 9.38
CA ALA A 26 3.14 -8.13 9.30
C ALA A 26 2.24 -6.99 9.80
N GLU A 27 0.94 -7.02 9.48
CA GLU A 27 -0.04 -5.99 9.83
C GLU A 27 -0.29 -5.93 11.32
N SER A 28 -0.59 -7.07 11.96
CA SER A 28 -0.79 -7.13 13.40
C SER A 28 0.50 -6.84 14.16
N ALA A 29 1.65 -7.31 13.67
CA ALA A 29 2.97 -6.97 14.23
C ALA A 29 3.24 -5.45 14.14
N ALA A 30 2.86 -4.79 13.05
CA ALA A 30 3.06 -3.35 12.89
C ALA A 30 2.18 -2.53 13.84
N VAL A 31 0.91 -2.93 14.02
CA VAL A 31 0.01 -2.29 14.99
C VAL A 31 0.53 -2.48 16.42
N VAL A 32 0.98 -3.69 16.76
CA VAL A 32 1.58 -3.95 18.09
C VAL A 32 2.85 -3.14 18.29
N ALA A 33 3.73 -3.04 17.28
CA ALA A 33 4.94 -2.21 17.35
C ALA A 33 4.61 -0.74 17.62
N PHE A 34 3.69 -0.17 16.84
CA PHE A 34 3.26 1.22 17.00
C PHE A 34 2.77 1.50 18.43
N VAL A 35 1.86 0.67 18.95
CA VAL A 35 1.34 0.84 20.31
C VAL A 35 2.44 0.62 21.37
N SER A 36 3.30 -0.38 21.16
CA SER A 36 4.39 -0.71 22.08
C SER A 36 5.41 0.42 22.22
N PHE A 37 5.67 1.19 21.16
CA PHE A 37 6.54 2.36 21.25
C PHE A 37 6.07 3.34 22.34
N PHE A 38 4.79 3.68 22.36
CA PHE A 38 4.23 4.62 23.34
C PHE A 38 4.07 3.98 24.72
N VAL A 39 3.52 2.77 24.78
CA VAL A 39 3.27 2.07 26.06
C VAL A 39 4.58 1.78 26.79
N ALA A 40 5.57 1.21 26.10
CA ALA A 40 6.88 0.92 26.68
C ALA A 40 7.62 2.22 27.03
N GLY A 41 7.64 3.20 26.12
CA GLY A 41 8.32 4.49 26.31
C GLY A 41 7.79 5.27 27.53
N TRP A 42 6.48 5.50 27.62
CA TRP A 42 5.90 6.22 28.76
C TRP A 42 6.04 5.46 30.08
N SER A 43 5.97 4.13 30.04
CA SER A 43 6.18 3.29 31.22
C SER A 43 7.64 3.38 31.69
N ALA A 44 8.61 3.28 30.79
CA ALA A 44 10.04 3.38 31.08
C ALA A 44 10.41 4.75 31.67
N MET A 45 9.86 5.85 31.14
CA MET A 45 10.09 7.20 31.67
C MET A 45 9.78 7.33 33.17
N ASN A 46 8.70 6.70 33.64
CA ASN A 46 8.31 6.75 35.05
C ASN A 46 9.31 6.03 35.94
N HIS A 47 9.93 4.95 35.45
CA HIS A 47 10.88 4.16 36.22
C HIS A 47 12.26 4.83 36.26
N PHE A 48 12.69 5.42 35.14
CA PHE A 48 13.94 6.18 35.09
C PHE A 48 13.90 7.46 35.93
N ARG A 49 12.79 8.22 35.90
CA ARG A 49 12.61 9.40 36.77
C ARG A 49 12.59 9.05 38.26
N ALA A 50 12.03 7.91 38.61
CA ALA A 50 11.99 7.45 39.99
C ALA A 50 13.28 6.75 40.45
N GLY A 51 14.29 6.62 39.58
CA GLY A 51 15.55 5.92 39.89
C GLY A 51 15.38 4.42 40.18
N ARG A 52 14.24 3.82 39.81
CA ARG A 52 13.82 2.49 40.30
C ARG A 52 14.50 1.31 39.60
N ARG A 53 15.04 1.50 38.40
CA ARG A 53 15.61 0.42 37.57
C ARG A 53 16.78 0.89 36.71
N SER A 54 17.69 -0.04 36.40
CA SER A 54 18.71 0.12 35.37
C SER A 54 18.10 0.08 33.96
N PHE A 55 18.84 0.54 32.96
CA PHE A 55 18.43 0.50 31.56
C PHE A 55 18.05 -0.93 31.13
N TRP A 56 18.96 -1.89 31.33
CA TRP A 56 18.74 -3.29 30.96
C TRP A 56 17.58 -3.95 31.72
N GLY A 57 17.43 -3.62 33.01
CA GLY A 57 16.33 -4.15 33.83
C GLY A 57 14.96 -3.58 33.48
N GLU A 58 14.91 -2.39 32.86
CA GLU A 58 13.69 -1.84 32.29
C GLU A 58 13.43 -2.35 30.87
N LEU A 59 14.47 -2.51 30.05
CA LEU A 59 14.36 -3.08 28.71
C LEU A 59 13.80 -4.50 28.75
N GLY A 60 14.44 -5.41 29.49
CA GLY A 60 13.95 -6.80 29.59
C GLY A 60 12.54 -6.90 30.17
N ARG A 61 12.13 -5.93 30.98
CA ARG A 61 10.77 -5.83 31.50
C ARG A 61 9.75 -5.46 30.42
N GLN A 62 10.09 -4.53 29.52
CA GLN A 62 9.20 -4.13 28.43
C GLN A 62 9.16 -5.19 27.32
N GLU A 63 10.30 -5.82 27.01
CA GLU A 63 10.37 -6.97 26.11
C GLU A 63 9.52 -8.14 26.64
N GLY A 64 9.61 -8.46 27.93
CA GLY A 64 8.75 -9.46 28.54
C GLY A 64 7.26 -9.09 28.48
N ALA A 65 6.93 -7.80 28.52
CA ALA A 65 5.54 -7.35 28.43
C ALA A 65 4.95 -7.48 27.02
N VAL A 66 5.76 -7.34 25.97
CA VAL A 66 5.28 -7.52 24.58
C VAL A 66 5.04 -8.99 24.22
N LEU A 67 5.37 -9.94 25.11
CA LEU A 67 4.92 -11.33 24.98
C LEU A 67 3.42 -11.50 25.25
N ILE A 68 2.77 -10.56 25.93
CA ILE A 68 1.31 -10.60 26.17
C ILE A 68 0.52 -10.54 24.84
N PRO A 69 0.68 -9.51 23.99
CA PRO A 69 -0.03 -9.47 22.71
C PRO A 69 0.41 -10.61 21.78
N LEU A 70 1.66 -11.07 21.85
CA LEU A 70 2.12 -12.26 21.12
C LEU A 70 1.31 -13.49 21.52
N GLY A 71 1.23 -13.78 22.83
CA GLY A 71 0.45 -14.91 23.33
C GLY A 71 -1.01 -14.86 22.91
N MET A 72 -1.61 -13.66 22.90
CA MET A 72 -2.98 -13.49 22.41
C MET A 72 -3.13 -13.77 20.91
N LEU A 73 -2.20 -13.28 20.08
CA LEU A 73 -2.19 -13.57 18.63
C LEU A 73 -1.82 -15.03 18.31
N LEU A 74 -1.19 -15.76 19.24
CA LEU A 74 -0.97 -17.21 19.12
C LEU A 74 -2.22 -18.03 19.48
N ILE A 75 -3.19 -17.44 20.19
CA ILE A 75 -4.49 -18.06 20.51
C ILE A 75 -5.50 -17.84 19.38
N SER A 76 -5.40 -16.72 18.64
CA SER A 76 -6.35 -16.39 17.58
C SER A 76 -6.50 -17.42 16.45
N PRO A 77 -5.51 -18.31 16.13
CA PRO A 77 -5.70 -19.40 15.19
C PRO A 77 -6.89 -20.33 15.49
N LEU A 78 -7.43 -20.32 16.71
CA LEU A 78 -8.66 -21.04 17.06
C LEU A 78 -9.90 -20.56 16.30
N TRP A 79 -9.91 -19.32 15.79
CA TRP A 79 -11.01 -18.77 14.97
C TRP A 79 -10.55 -18.00 13.72
N ALA A 80 -9.26 -17.67 13.63
CA ALA A 80 -8.64 -16.96 12.50
C ALA A 80 -7.40 -17.75 12.03
N PRO A 81 -7.56 -18.75 11.14
CA PRO A 81 -6.48 -19.64 10.73
C PRO A 81 -5.24 -18.88 10.25
N ASN A 82 -4.05 -19.33 10.70
CA ASN A 82 -2.76 -18.75 10.31
C ASN A 82 -1.89 -19.80 9.61
N CYS A 83 -1.77 -19.70 8.29
CA CYS A 83 -0.99 -20.63 7.47
C CYS A 83 0.49 -20.22 7.33
N THR A 84 0.91 -19.09 7.90
CA THR A 84 2.24 -18.51 7.73
C THR A 84 2.86 -18.08 9.07
N LEU A 85 2.60 -18.86 10.12
CA LEU A 85 3.00 -18.58 11.50
C LEU A 85 4.49 -18.24 11.66
N GLY A 86 5.38 -18.97 10.95
CA GLY A 86 6.82 -18.71 11.01
C GLY A 86 7.22 -17.31 10.54
N GLN A 87 6.59 -16.82 9.47
CA GLN A 87 6.78 -15.44 9.00
C GLN A 87 6.19 -14.43 9.98
N GLY A 88 5.01 -14.71 10.54
CA GLY A 88 4.40 -13.89 11.58
C GLY A 88 5.29 -13.73 12.82
N LEU A 89 5.90 -14.81 13.30
CA LEU A 89 6.87 -14.78 14.41
C LEU A 89 8.13 -13.96 14.07
N LEU A 90 8.64 -14.08 12.84
CA LEU A 90 9.76 -13.28 12.36
C LEU A 90 9.40 -11.78 12.39
N PHE A 91 8.26 -11.38 11.82
CA PHE A 91 7.82 -9.99 11.83
C PHE A 91 7.57 -9.48 13.25
N TYR A 92 7.05 -10.32 14.14
CA TYR A 92 6.88 -9.95 15.54
C TYR A 92 8.22 -9.70 16.26
N ALA A 93 9.23 -10.52 16.01
CA ALA A 93 10.56 -10.27 16.57
C ALA A 93 11.16 -8.97 16.01
N LEU A 94 11.03 -8.75 14.69
CA LEU A 94 11.62 -7.61 14.01
C LEU A 94 10.88 -6.28 14.28
N PHE A 95 9.56 -6.30 14.42
CA PHE A 95 8.76 -5.07 14.53
C PHE A 95 8.62 -4.65 16.00
N PRO A 96 7.74 -5.25 16.82
CA PRO A 96 7.58 -4.79 18.20
C PRO A 96 8.81 -5.01 19.07
N GLY A 97 9.55 -6.11 18.91
CA GLY A 97 10.77 -6.36 19.69
C GLY A 97 11.79 -5.22 19.53
N ILE A 98 12.21 -4.92 18.31
CA ILE A 98 13.19 -3.86 18.05
C ILE A 98 12.63 -2.46 18.37
N THR A 99 11.33 -2.25 18.18
CA THR A 99 10.68 -0.97 18.52
C THR A 99 10.72 -0.69 20.02
N VAL A 100 10.53 -1.71 20.86
CA VAL A 100 10.60 -1.57 22.32
C VAL A 100 12.00 -1.14 22.76
N VAL A 101 13.06 -1.68 22.15
CA VAL A 101 14.45 -1.25 22.38
C VAL A 101 14.60 0.26 22.12
N LEU A 102 14.10 0.75 20.98
CA LEU A 102 14.15 2.17 20.65
C LEU A 102 13.34 3.03 21.64
N ALA A 103 12.12 2.61 21.98
CA ALA A 103 11.25 3.32 22.89
C ALA A 103 11.87 3.50 24.28
N VAL A 104 12.51 2.45 24.81
CA VAL A 104 13.21 2.47 26.10
C VAL A 104 14.45 3.37 26.02
N ALA A 105 15.22 3.33 24.92
CA ALA A 105 16.35 4.23 24.70
C ALA A 105 15.93 5.71 24.68
N VAL A 106 14.89 6.05 23.92
CA VAL A 106 14.33 7.42 23.86
C VAL A 106 13.85 7.86 25.25
N ALA A 107 13.13 6.99 25.98
CA ALA A 107 12.72 7.30 27.34
C ALA A 107 13.91 7.53 28.29
N TYR A 108 14.99 6.75 28.15
CA TYR A 108 16.19 6.88 28.96
C TYR A 108 16.92 8.22 28.73
N ALA A 109 17.03 8.63 27.47
CA ALA A 109 17.62 9.92 27.07
C ALA A 109 16.75 11.12 27.47
N LEU A 110 15.45 11.09 27.20
CA LEU A 110 14.55 12.20 27.56
C LEU A 110 14.43 12.40 29.07
N THR A 111 14.80 11.42 29.89
CA THR A 111 14.82 11.53 31.35
C THR A 111 16.20 11.79 31.93
N SER A 112 17.25 11.90 31.10
CA SER A 112 18.58 12.32 31.56
C SER A 112 18.75 13.83 31.60
N VAL A 113 17.85 14.56 30.94
CA VAL A 113 17.81 16.02 30.88
C VAL A 113 16.54 16.57 31.53
N THR A 114 16.60 17.81 32.02
CA THR A 114 15.46 18.49 32.65
C THR A 114 14.51 19.03 31.59
N LEU A 115 13.56 18.20 31.16
CA LEU A 115 12.49 18.58 30.22
C LEU A 115 11.17 18.80 30.96
N SER A 116 10.44 19.85 30.58
CA SER A 116 9.13 20.19 31.14
C SER A 116 8.06 19.15 30.80
N ARG A 117 8.05 18.63 29.56
CA ARG A 117 7.01 17.71 29.05
C ARG A 117 7.56 16.53 28.23
N PRO A 118 8.47 15.68 28.76
CA PRO A 118 9.11 14.63 27.98
C PRO A 118 8.14 13.58 27.44
N ARG A 119 7.00 13.32 28.10
CA ARG A 119 5.98 12.41 27.55
C ARG A 119 5.38 12.90 26.24
N LEU A 120 5.13 14.22 26.13
CA LEU A 120 4.65 14.83 24.88
C LEU A 120 5.74 14.80 23.81
N ILE A 121 7.00 15.01 24.21
CA ILE A 121 8.14 14.95 23.29
C ILE A 121 8.29 13.53 22.72
N LEU A 122 8.25 12.49 23.55
CA LEU A 122 8.26 11.09 23.08
C LEU A 122 7.06 10.81 22.16
N GLY A 123 5.87 11.27 22.54
CA GLY A 123 4.67 11.16 21.71
C GLY A 123 4.85 11.81 20.34
N GLY A 124 5.34 13.05 20.31
CA GLY A 124 5.61 13.79 19.08
C GLY A 124 6.67 13.14 18.21
N ILE A 125 7.79 12.68 18.79
CA ILE A 125 8.83 11.93 18.06
C ILE A 125 8.23 10.68 17.39
N GLY A 126 7.46 9.89 18.14
CA GLY A 126 6.83 8.67 17.61
C GLY A 126 5.85 8.94 16.47
N LEU A 127 5.05 10.00 16.59
CA LEU A 127 4.10 10.40 15.55
C LEU A 127 4.80 10.95 14.30
N VAL A 128 5.80 11.82 14.47
CA VAL A 128 6.58 12.38 13.35
C VAL A 128 7.29 11.27 12.59
N ILE A 129 7.98 10.37 13.29
CA ILE A 129 8.68 9.24 12.64
C ILE A 129 7.68 8.33 11.91
N SER A 130 6.52 8.05 12.52
CA SER A 130 5.48 7.22 11.90
C SER A 130 4.93 7.78 10.58
N VAL A 131 4.97 9.10 10.37
CA VAL A 131 4.40 9.75 9.19
C VAL A 131 5.47 10.14 8.16
N VAL A 132 6.57 10.75 8.61
CA VAL A 132 7.58 11.32 7.70
C VAL A 132 8.26 10.24 6.86
N GLY A 133 8.58 9.09 7.44
CA GLY A 133 9.21 7.98 6.72
C GLY A 133 8.37 7.51 5.52
N PRO A 134 7.12 7.07 5.74
CA PRO A 134 6.23 6.66 4.65
C PRO A 134 5.97 7.75 3.61
N VAL A 135 5.83 9.01 4.02
CA VAL A 135 5.65 10.13 3.07
C VAL A 135 6.88 10.31 2.18
N TYR A 136 8.09 10.19 2.74
CA TYR A 136 9.32 10.27 1.96
C TYR A 136 9.51 9.04 1.05
N ASP A 137 9.37 7.84 1.61
CA ASP A 137 9.59 6.59 0.87
C ASP A 137 8.55 6.44 -0.25
N LEU A 138 7.27 6.50 0.07
CA LEU A 138 6.20 6.28 -0.90
C LEU A 138 5.95 7.50 -1.78
N GLY A 139 6.19 8.71 -1.27
CA GLY A 139 5.91 9.96 -1.99
C GLY A 139 7.02 10.39 -2.96
N ALA A 140 8.26 9.95 -2.76
CA ALA A 140 9.41 10.38 -3.58
C ALA A 140 10.14 9.23 -4.30
N HIS A 141 9.78 7.97 -4.05
CA HIS A 141 10.45 6.82 -4.65
C HIS A 141 9.45 5.88 -5.33
N PRO A 142 9.89 5.10 -6.35
CA PRO A 142 9.03 4.15 -7.08
C PRO A 142 8.65 2.89 -6.28
N GLN A 143 8.89 2.88 -4.97
CA GLN A 143 8.61 1.72 -4.11
C GLN A 143 7.23 1.79 -3.47
N PHE A 144 6.64 0.61 -3.25
CA PHE A 144 5.36 0.39 -2.57
C PHE A 144 5.56 -0.30 -1.22
N TYR A 145 6.73 -0.09 -0.62
CA TYR A 145 7.07 -0.52 0.73
C TYR A 145 7.76 0.62 1.48
N THR A 146 7.70 0.59 2.80
CA THR A 146 8.43 1.53 3.66
C THR A 146 8.82 0.82 4.94
N TYR A 147 10.00 1.12 5.46
CA TYR A 147 10.45 0.64 6.76
C TYR A 147 10.41 1.79 7.77
N ASN A 148 9.90 1.50 8.97
CA ASN A 148 9.66 2.54 9.96
C ASN A 148 10.18 2.15 11.35
N HIS A 149 10.88 3.07 12.00
CA HIS A 149 11.48 2.81 13.33
C HIS A 149 10.44 2.58 14.44
N VAL A 150 9.19 3.01 14.26
CA VAL A 150 8.10 2.91 15.26
C VAL A 150 7.18 1.73 15.00
N PHE A 151 6.78 1.48 13.75
CA PHE A 151 5.81 0.39 13.46
C PHE A 151 6.40 -0.78 12.67
N GLY A 152 7.71 -0.78 12.39
CA GLY A 152 8.34 -1.85 11.61
C GLY A 152 8.34 -1.58 10.11
N GLY A 153 7.19 -1.60 9.46
CA GLY A 153 7.09 -1.25 8.05
C GLY A 153 5.81 -1.73 7.38
N ILE A 154 5.58 -1.23 6.17
CA ILE A 154 4.61 -1.74 5.20
C ILE A 154 5.41 -2.47 4.14
N LEU A 155 5.14 -3.76 3.92
CA LEU A 155 6.01 -4.63 3.11
C LEU A 155 5.60 -4.75 1.65
N GLY A 156 4.46 -4.18 1.26
CA GLY A 156 3.96 -4.19 -0.11
C GLY A 156 2.53 -3.64 -0.16
N PRO A 157 1.92 -3.62 -1.36
CA PRO A 157 0.50 -3.33 -1.53
C PRO A 157 -0.37 -4.30 -0.73
N ILE A 158 -1.49 -3.80 -0.21
CA ILE A 158 -2.42 -4.61 0.59
C ILE A 158 -3.03 -5.78 -0.19
N TYR A 159 -3.07 -5.72 -1.53
CA TYR A 159 -3.64 -6.77 -2.37
C TYR A 159 -2.70 -7.94 -2.68
N ASP A 160 -1.41 -7.83 -2.35
CA ASP A 160 -0.48 -8.94 -2.53
C ASP A 160 -0.64 -9.94 -1.38
N GLU A 161 -1.09 -11.15 -1.72
CA GLU A 161 -1.19 -12.25 -0.76
C GLU A 161 0.21 -12.63 -0.21
N GLN A 162 1.27 -12.54 -1.03
CA GLN A 162 2.63 -12.85 -0.58
C GLN A 162 3.47 -11.59 -0.41
N LEU A 163 3.73 -11.22 0.85
CA LEU A 163 4.65 -10.14 1.19
C LEU A 163 6.10 -10.59 0.97
N ALA A 164 6.86 -9.81 0.20
CA ALA A 164 8.28 -10.10 -0.04
C ALA A 164 9.15 -9.71 1.16
N VAL A 165 9.83 -10.70 1.73
CA VAL A 165 10.87 -10.47 2.75
C VAL A 165 12.16 -10.07 2.04
N ARG A 166 12.46 -8.77 2.07
CA ARG A 166 13.67 -8.18 1.48
C ARG A 166 14.78 -8.07 2.52
N THR A 167 16.03 -8.14 2.07
CA THR A 167 17.22 -7.94 2.92
C THR A 167 17.24 -6.55 3.56
N GLY A 168 16.69 -5.55 2.86
CA GLY A 168 16.56 -4.18 3.37
C GLY A 168 15.77 -4.04 4.65
N LEU A 169 14.81 -4.93 4.92
CA LEU A 169 14.10 -4.94 6.20
C LEU A 169 15.09 -5.17 7.35
N PHE A 170 15.97 -6.15 7.21
CA PHE A 170 16.96 -6.49 8.24
C PHE A 170 18.00 -5.37 8.39
N ALA A 171 18.47 -4.79 7.28
CA ALA A 171 19.37 -3.64 7.30
C ALA A 171 18.74 -2.46 8.05
N PHE A 172 17.46 -2.15 7.78
CA PHE A 172 16.75 -1.08 8.46
C PHE A 172 16.47 -1.39 9.94
N ARG A 173 16.19 -2.65 10.29
CA ARG A 173 16.06 -3.07 11.69
C ARG A 173 17.38 -2.93 12.45
N GLY A 174 18.52 -3.26 11.81
CA GLY A 174 19.85 -2.97 12.32
C GLY A 174 20.07 -1.46 12.52
N LEU A 175 19.66 -0.63 11.56
CA LEU A 175 19.69 0.83 11.68
C LEU A 175 18.85 1.34 12.85
N THR A 176 17.70 0.72 13.12
CA THR A 176 16.84 1.06 14.26
C THR A 176 17.54 0.75 15.59
N LEU A 177 18.22 -0.40 15.68
CA LEU A 177 19.03 -0.75 16.86
C LEU A 177 20.22 0.20 17.03
N LEU A 178 20.85 0.62 15.93
CA LEU A 178 21.95 1.59 15.95
C LEU A 178 21.47 2.96 16.46
N TRP A 179 20.31 3.43 16.00
CA TRP A 179 19.64 4.61 16.56
C TRP A 179 19.35 4.44 18.06
N ALA A 180 18.81 3.30 18.47
CA ALA A 180 18.54 3.03 19.88
C ALA A 180 19.83 3.05 20.72
N ALA A 181 20.93 2.50 20.21
CA ALA A 181 22.24 2.53 20.87
C ALA A 181 22.76 3.96 21.03
N VAL A 182 22.74 4.76 19.96
CA VAL A 182 23.17 6.17 20.00
C VAL A 182 22.34 6.98 21.00
N VAL A 183 21.02 6.80 20.99
CA VAL A 183 20.10 7.50 21.91
C VAL A 183 20.32 7.03 23.36
N ALA A 184 20.55 5.75 23.60
CA ALA A 184 20.89 5.25 24.93
C ALA A 184 22.23 5.80 25.44
N LEU A 185 23.24 5.90 24.55
CA LEU A 185 24.54 6.51 24.85
C LEU A 185 24.42 8.00 25.17
N LEU A 186 23.59 8.75 24.43
CA LEU A 186 23.25 10.14 24.77
C LEU A 186 22.67 10.24 26.18
N GLY A 187 21.72 9.37 26.52
CA GLY A 187 21.16 9.32 27.87
C GLY A 187 22.19 8.97 28.95
N ALA A 188 23.18 8.12 28.64
CA ALA A 188 24.26 7.78 29.55
C ALA A 188 25.27 8.92 29.70
N TYR A 189 25.58 9.64 28.62
CA TYR A 189 26.48 10.78 28.58
C TYR A 189 25.95 11.92 29.47
N PHE A 190 24.68 12.31 29.31
CA PHE A 190 24.05 13.33 30.15
C PHE A 190 23.91 12.92 31.63
N ARG A 191 24.05 11.63 31.94
CA ARG A 191 24.11 11.12 33.33
C ARG A 191 25.54 10.95 33.85
N GLY A 192 26.56 11.35 33.08
CA GLY A 192 27.98 11.23 33.45
C GLY A 192 28.51 9.80 33.46
N ARG A 193 27.91 8.87 32.69
CA ARG A 193 28.25 7.43 32.71
C ARG A 193 29.12 6.96 31.54
N THR A 194 29.34 7.79 30.53
CA THR A 194 30.14 7.45 29.34
C THR A 194 30.71 8.72 28.67
N SER A 195 31.61 8.54 27.69
CA SER A 195 32.15 9.63 26.87
C SER A 195 31.37 9.81 25.55
N GLN A 196 31.60 10.92 24.87
CA GLN A 196 30.94 11.27 23.61
C GLN A 196 31.38 10.44 22.38
N TRP A 197 32.52 9.73 22.45
CA TRP A 197 33.09 9.07 21.28
C TRP A 197 32.17 8.01 20.67
N GLY A 198 31.52 7.20 21.50
CA GLY A 198 30.56 6.19 21.02
C GLY A 198 29.35 6.78 20.31
N ILE A 199 28.95 8.01 20.68
CA ILE A 199 27.85 8.74 20.02
C ILE A 199 28.28 9.13 18.62
N TRP A 200 29.47 9.74 18.47
CA TRP A 200 30.00 10.14 17.18
C TRP A 200 30.22 8.96 16.24
N THR A 201 30.82 7.86 16.73
CA THR A 201 30.99 6.64 15.93
C THR A 201 29.65 6.08 15.47
N GLY A 202 28.64 6.06 16.35
CA GLY A 202 27.30 5.62 15.99
C GLY A 202 26.62 6.53 14.97
N LEU A 203 26.75 7.86 15.10
CA LEU A 203 26.22 8.83 14.13
C LEU A 203 26.88 8.70 12.76
N VAL A 204 28.20 8.50 12.70
CA VAL A 204 28.91 8.22 11.45
C VAL A 204 28.39 6.93 10.82
N ALA A 205 28.26 5.85 11.61
CA ALA A 205 27.72 4.58 11.12
C ALA A 205 26.28 4.72 10.58
N ILE A 206 25.42 5.50 11.26
CA ILE A 206 24.07 5.84 10.78
C ILE A 206 24.15 6.56 9.43
N GLY A 207 25.02 7.57 9.31
CA GLY A 207 25.24 8.32 8.08
C GLY A 207 25.68 7.41 6.93
N VAL A 208 26.59 6.46 7.19
CA VAL A 208 27.01 5.45 6.20
C VAL A 208 25.84 4.57 5.77
N VAL A 209 25.01 4.08 6.70
CA VAL A 209 23.86 3.24 6.35
C VAL A 209 22.85 3.99 5.48
N TYR A 210 22.55 5.26 5.78
CA TYR A 210 21.68 6.07 4.93
C TYR A 210 22.32 6.39 3.57
N TRP A 211 23.63 6.64 3.52
CA TRP A 211 24.34 6.85 2.26
C TRP A 211 24.25 5.62 1.33
N PHE A 212 24.27 4.42 1.91
CA PHE A 212 24.11 3.16 1.18
C PHE A 212 22.68 2.61 1.24
N SER A 213 21.65 3.45 1.47
CA SER A 213 20.27 2.97 1.64
C SER A 213 19.75 2.16 0.43
N VAL A 214 20.07 2.60 -0.79
CA VAL A 214 19.64 1.95 -2.03
C VAL A 214 20.32 0.57 -2.22
N PRO A 215 21.67 0.44 -2.16
CA PRO A 215 22.34 -0.86 -2.19
C PRO A 215 21.93 -1.81 -1.06
N LEU A 216 21.60 -1.27 0.12
CA LEU A 216 21.12 -2.06 1.26
C LEU A 216 19.65 -2.51 1.10
N GLY A 217 18.93 -2.03 0.08
CA GLY A 217 17.52 -2.34 -0.15
C GLY A 217 16.56 -1.65 0.81
N ILE A 218 17.01 -0.58 1.49
CA ILE A 218 16.15 0.26 2.34
C ILE A 218 15.26 1.14 1.46
N ASN A 219 15.83 1.67 0.37
CA ASN A 219 15.12 2.43 -0.64
C ASN A 219 15.35 1.85 -2.03
N THR A 220 14.43 2.14 -2.95
CA THR A 220 14.54 1.85 -4.38
C THR A 220 14.58 3.18 -5.12
N SER A 221 15.52 3.36 -6.04
CA SER A 221 15.57 4.54 -6.92
C SER A 221 15.26 4.17 -8.36
N ALA A 222 14.80 5.13 -9.17
CA ALA A 222 14.60 4.93 -10.60
C ALA A 222 15.89 4.43 -11.29
N ASN A 223 17.05 5.02 -10.96
CA ASN A 223 18.34 4.58 -11.48
C ASN A 223 18.63 3.11 -11.12
N GLN A 224 18.34 2.68 -9.89
CA GLN A 224 18.49 1.27 -9.51
C GLN A 224 17.55 0.36 -10.31
N LEU A 225 16.30 0.76 -10.54
CA LEU A 225 15.35 -0.01 -11.38
C LEU A 225 15.89 -0.17 -12.80
N GLN A 226 16.28 0.95 -13.42
CA GLN A 226 16.81 0.99 -14.78
C GLN A 226 18.08 0.16 -14.92
N HIS A 227 19.01 0.27 -13.97
CA HIS A 227 20.23 -0.53 -13.95
C HIS A 227 19.97 -2.03 -13.73
N ARG A 228 18.99 -2.39 -12.89
CA ARG A 228 18.65 -3.79 -12.60
C ARG A 228 17.90 -4.48 -13.73
N LEU A 229 17.15 -3.73 -14.53
CA LEU A 229 16.52 -4.23 -15.75
C LEU A 229 17.53 -4.25 -16.90
N GLY A 230 18.33 -3.19 -17.06
CA GLY A 230 19.46 -3.15 -17.99
C GLY A 230 19.09 -2.90 -19.45
N GLY A 231 17.92 -3.32 -19.90
CA GLY A 231 17.38 -3.04 -21.23
C GLY A 231 16.63 -1.71 -21.28
N HIS A 232 16.75 -1.00 -22.41
CA HIS A 232 16.04 0.26 -22.67
C HIS A 232 15.62 0.33 -24.13
N HIS A 233 14.34 0.64 -24.37
CA HIS A 233 13.79 0.89 -25.69
C HIS A 233 12.94 2.17 -25.67
N ARG A 234 13.11 3.02 -26.68
CA ARG A 234 12.51 4.35 -26.71
C ARG A 234 11.52 4.48 -27.87
N THR A 235 10.34 5.01 -27.59
CA THR A 235 9.27 5.27 -28.56
C THR A 235 8.92 6.77 -28.59
N PRO A 236 7.92 7.25 -29.36
CA PRO A 236 7.43 8.62 -29.27
C PRO A 236 6.97 9.02 -27.85
N HIS A 237 6.22 8.17 -27.15
CA HIS A 237 5.61 8.52 -25.86
C HIS A 237 6.21 7.81 -24.65
N PHE A 238 7.02 6.76 -24.84
CA PHE A 238 7.52 5.92 -23.76
C PHE A 238 9.04 5.74 -23.73
N ASP A 239 9.55 5.44 -22.53
CA ASP A 239 10.81 4.76 -22.27
C ASP A 239 10.51 3.41 -21.62
N LEU A 240 10.74 2.31 -22.33
CA LEU A 240 10.55 0.94 -21.85
C LEU A 240 11.84 0.46 -21.21
N TYR A 241 11.78 0.02 -19.96
CA TYR A 241 12.86 -0.64 -19.25
C TYR A 241 12.51 -2.11 -19.02
N TYR A 242 13.39 -3.01 -19.42
CA TYR A 242 13.12 -4.45 -19.43
C TYR A 242 14.41 -5.26 -19.22
N ASP A 243 14.28 -6.56 -18.98
CA ASP A 243 15.40 -7.49 -18.86
C ASP A 243 15.80 -8.05 -20.26
N PRO A 244 16.97 -7.68 -20.82
CA PRO A 244 17.38 -8.07 -22.17
C PRO A 244 17.77 -9.54 -22.28
N ASP A 245 18.00 -10.23 -21.16
CA ASP A 245 18.24 -11.68 -21.16
C ASP A 245 16.91 -12.47 -21.27
N ARG A 246 15.77 -11.77 -21.15
CA ARG A 246 14.43 -12.35 -21.11
C ARG A 246 13.53 -11.96 -22.28
N LEU A 247 13.82 -10.84 -22.93
CA LEU A 247 13.05 -10.34 -24.06
C LEU A 247 13.98 -10.02 -25.23
N ASP A 248 13.67 -10.60 -26.39
CA ASP A 248 14.38 -10.29 -27.62
C ASP A 248 13.91 -8.96 -28.26
N GLU A 249 14.64 -8.48 -29.26
CA GLU A 249 14.32 -7.21 -29.92
C GLU A 249 12.93 -7.19 -30.57
N ARG A 250 12.42 -8.33 -31.05
CA ARG A 250 11.10 -8.41 -31.69
C ARG A 250 9.99 -8.38 -30.65
N GLU A 251 10.16 -9.09 -29.54
CA GLU A 251 9.23 -9.04 -28.41
C GLU A 251 9.15 -7.63 -27.82
N VAL A 252 10.30 -6.96 -27.66
CA VAL A 252 10.33 -5.56 -27.20
C VAL A 252 9.66 -4.63 -28.19
N ALA A 253 9.89 -4.80 -29.50
CA ALA A 253 9.24 -4.00 -30.52
C ALA A 253 7.70 -4.21 -30.56
N ALA A 254 7.23 -5.44 -30.34
CA ALA A 254 5.81 -5.73 -30.22
C ALA A 254 5.20 -5.04 -29.00
N LEU A 255 5.83 -5.19 -27.83
CA LEU A 255 5.42 -4.51 -26.60
C LEU A 255 5.41 -2.98 -26.79
N ALA A 256 6.42 -2.42 -27.42
CA ALA A 256 6.47 -0.99 -27.74
C ALA A 256 5.31 -0.55 -28.64
N ALA A 257 4.94 -1.35 -29.64
CA ALA A 257 3.79 -1.08 -30.50
C ALA A 257 2.47 -1.11 -29.70
N ASP A 258 2.31 -2.07 -28.78
CA ASP A 258 1.13 -2.16 -27.91
C ASP A 258 0.99 -0.94 -26.99
N HIS A 259 2.11 -0.41 -26.49
CA HIS A 259 2.13 0.82 -25.67
C HIS A 259 1.66 2.03 -26.47
N GLU A 260 2.17 2.21 -27.68
CA GLU A 260 1.76 3.33 -28.55
C GLU A 260 0.29 3.18 -28.98
N ALA A 261 -0.16 1.97 -29.33
CA ALA A 261 -1.57 1.73 -29.67
C ALA A 261 -2.52 2.02 -28.50
N ALA A 262 -2.14 1.63 -27.28
CA ALA A 262 -2.92 1.95 -26.07
C ALA A 262 -2.94 3.46 -25.78
N TYR A 263 -1.82 4.15 -26.02
CA TYR A 263 -1.72 5.60 -25.88
C TYR A 263 -2.62 6.34 -26.88
N ASP A 264 -2.58 5.94 -28.15
CA ASP A 264 -3.40 6.54 -29.21
C ASP A 264 -4.89 6.35 -28.91
N TYR A 265 -5.29 5.13 -28.52
CA TYR A 265 -6.67 4.83 -28.12
C TYR A 265 -7.17 5.75 -26.99
N LEU A 266 -6.37 5.93 -25.93
CA LEU A 266 -6.74 6.77 -24.80
C LEU A 266 -6.77 8.25 -25.17
N SER A 267 -5.82 8.69 -26.01
CA SER A 267 -5.74 10.07 -26.49
C SER A 267 -6.97 10.45 -27.30
N ASP A 268 -7.41 9.56 -28.20
CA ASP A 268 -8.63 9.71 -28.99
C ASP A 268 -9.88 9.70 -28.11
N LEU A 269 -10.00 8.70 -27.23
CA LEU A 269 -11.15 8.53 -26.35
C LEU A 269 -11.35 9.73 -25.42
N LEU A 270 -10.26 10.29 -24.90
CA LEU A 270 -10.29 11.48 -24.06
C LEU A 270 -10.29 12.78 -24.86
N SER A 271 -10.24 12.73 -26.19
CA SER A 271 -10.21 13.91 -27.06
C SER A 271 -9.15 14.93 -26.60
N LEU A 272 -7.94 14.44 -26.34
CA LEU A 272 -6.86 15.30 -25.85
C LEU A 272 -6.54 16.38 -26.90
N SER A 273 -6.54 17.63 -26.46
CA SER A 273 -6.06 18.75 -27.28
C SER A 273 -4.54 18.82 -27.21
N SER A 274 -3.90 19.28 -28.28
CA SER A 274 -2.44 19.51 -28.32
C SER A 274 -1.98 20.33 -27.12
N GLY A 275 -1.04 19.80 -26.34
CA GLY A 275 -0.53 20.41 -25.10
C GLY A 275 -1.08 19.85 -23.79
N ASN A 276 -2.08 18.95 -23.85
CA ASN A 276 -2.58 18.18 -22.68
C ASN A 276 -2.06 16.74 -22.63
N GLU A 277 -1.05 16.42 -23.45
CA GLU A 277 -0.43 15.10 -23.52
C GLU A 277 0.40 14.84 -22.25
N PRO A 278 0.39 13.60 -21.72
CA PRO A 278 1.31 13.22 -20.67
C PRO A 278 2.76 13.51 -21.06
N ALA A 279 3.57 13.90 -20.08
CA ALA A 279 5.02 13.80 -20.25
C ALA A 279 5.39 12.34 -20.60
N ARG A 280 6.55 12.17 -21.23
CA ARG A 280 7.07 10.86 -21.62
C ARG A 280 7.00 9.86 -20.45
N ILE A 281 6.45 8.69 -20.72
CA ILE A 281 6.04 7.72 -19.69
C ILE A 281 7.10 6.63 -19.54
N GLN A 282 7.55 6.38 -18.31
CA GLN A 282 8.49 5.31 -18.00
C GLN A 282 7.75 4.00 -17.77
N SER A 283 7.89 3.04 -18.68
CA SER A 283 7.28 1.71 -18.56
C SER A 283 8.31 0.70 -18.07
N TYR A 284 8.12 0.20 -16.84
CA TYR A 284 8.99 -0.80 -16.24
C TYR A 284 8.37 -2.19 -16.39
N LEU A 285 8.99 -3.02 -17.22
CA LEU A 285 8.55 -4.35 -17.59
C LEU A 285 9.38 -5.41 -16.86
N TYR A 286 8.80 -5.97 -15.80
CA TYR A 286 9.48 -6.93 -14.93
C TYR A 286 9.31 -8.36 -15.46
N PRO A 287 10.39 -9.15 -15.55
CA PRO A 287 10.35 -10.49 -16.13
C PRO A 287 9.56 -11.49 -15.29
N ASN A 288 9.45 -11.28 -13.98
CA ASN A 288 8.72 -12.16 -13.07
C ASN A 288 8.35 -11.45 -11.76
N ARG A 289 7.46 -12.10 -11.00
CA ARG A 289 6.89 -11.62 -9.72
C ARG A 289 7.95 -11.42 -8.64
N ASP A 290 8.94 -12.30 -8.57
CA ASP A 290 10.01 -12.20 -7.56
C ASP A 290 10.87 -10.96 -7.79
N THR A 291 11.27 -10.72 -9.03
CA THR A 291 12.07 -9.55 -9.42
C THR A 291 11.30 -8.26 -9.11
N LYS A 292 10.02 -8.18 -9.51
CA LYS A 292 9.18 -7.01 -9.22
C LYS A 292 9.01 -6.79 -7.70
N ALA A 293 8.78 -7.85 -6.93
CA ALA A 293 8.58 -7.76 -5.48
C ALA A 293 9.85 -7.34 -4.73
N GLN A 294 11.02 -7.79 -5.18
CA GLN A 294 12.31 -7.37 -4.61
C GLN A 294 12.61 -5.90 -4.90
N LEU A 295 12.27 -5.43 -6.10
CA LEU A 295 12.57 -4.06 -6.53
C LEU A 295 11.56 -3.03 -6.02
N THR A 296 10.27 -3.32 -6.11
CA THR A 296 9.20 -2.34 -5.83
C THR A 296 8.37 -2.67 -4.61
N GLY A 297 8.40 -3.92 -4.14
CA GLY A 297 7.48 -4.43 -3.13
C GLY A 297 6.08 -4.80 -3.61
N ALA A 298 5.71 -4.46 -4.84
CA ALA A 298 4.56 -5.04 -5.51
C ALA A 298 4.97 -6.35 -6.20
N ARG A 299 4.27 -7.44 -5.93
CA ARG A 299 4.57 -8.78 -6.45
C ARG A 299 3.75 -9.12 -7.67
N ALA A 300 2.44 -9.14 -7.53
CA ALA A 300 1.50 -9.46 -8.61
C ALA A 300 0.78 -8.20 -9.11
N THR A 301 0.50 -7.26 -8.21
CA THR A 301 -0.27 -6.04 -8.51
C THR A 301 0.50 -5.13 -9.49
N SER A 302 -0.11 -4.84 -10.64
CA SER A 302 0.28 -3.74 -11.52
C SER A 302 0.03 -2.41 -10.82
N VAL A 303 0.95 -1.45 -10.98
CA VAL A 303 0.89 -0.21 -10.19
C VAL A 303 1.38 0.99 -11.00
N THR A 304 0.70 2.11 -10.79
CA THR A 304 1.00 3.43 -11.37
C THR A 304 1.05 4.47 -10.25
N PRO A 305 2.24 4.84 -9.74
CA PRO A 305 2.39 5.87 -8.71
C PRO A 305 2.19 7.27 -9.30
N VAL A 306 0.93 7.62 -9.50
CA VAL A 306 0.49 8.84 -10.21
C VAL A 306 1.02 10.15 -9.61
N TRP A 307 1.37 10.16 -8.32
CA TRP A 307 1.88 11.31 -7.59
C TRP A 307 3.34 11.66 -7.92
N LEU A 308 4.13 10.73 -8.47
CA LEU A 308 5.54 11.00 -8.82
C LEU A 308 5.64 11.97 -10.00
N ASP A 309 6.71 12.76 -10.04
CA ASP A 309 6.90 13.79 -11.06
C ASP A 309 6.94 13.20 -12.47
N ASP A 310 7.71 12.14 -12.67
CA ASP A 310 7.70 11.41 -13.92
C ASP A 310 6.53 10.42 -13.97
N PRO A 311 5.74 10.39 -15.07
CA PRO A 311 4.77 9.34 -15.31
C PRO A 311 5.44 7.98 -15.44
N GLN A 312 4.95 6.99 -14.70
CA GLN A 312 5.52 5.65 -14.74
C GLN A 312 4.46 4.58 -14.52
N ILE A 313 4.65 3.44 -15.19
CA ILE A 313 3.84 2.23 -15.04
C ILE A 313 4.74 1.03 -14.72
N HIS A 314 4.27 0.13 -13.86
CA HIS A 314 5.04 -1.04 -13.42
C HIS A 314 4.26 -2.33 -13.68
N LEU A 315 4.68 -3.07 -14.70
CA LEU A 315 3.96 -4.23 -15.22
C LEU A 315 4.84 -5.48 -15.15
N LEU A 316 4.23 -6.63 -14.91
CA LEU A 316 4.88 -7.89 -15.29
C LEU A 316 4.75 -8.05 -16.80
N VAL A 317 5.78 -8.57 -17.47
CA VAL A 317 5.73 -8.86 -18.91
C VAL A 317 4.51 -9.72 -19.24
N GLU A 318 4.24 -10.77 -18.45
CA GLU A 318 3.07 -11.66 -18.62
C GLU A 318 1.70 -10.97 -18.47
N ARG A 319 1.67 -9.72 -17.97
CA ARG A 319 0.44 -8.97 -17.68
C ARG A 319 0.23 -7.76 -18.58
N VAL A 320 1.12 -7.50 -19.55
CA VAL A 320 0.99 -6.31 -20.41
C VAL A 320 -0.37 -6.29 -21.11
N ASP A 321 -0.74 -7.36 -21.81
CA ASP A 321 -2.04 -7.47 -22.51
C ASP A 321 -3.25 -7.26 -21.60
N ALA A 322 -3.12 -7.63 -20.32
CA ALA A 322 -4.22 -7.62 -19.37
C ALA A 322 -4.30 -6.32 -18.53
N SER A 323 -3.22 -5.54 -18.45
CA SER A 323 -3.11 -4.43 -17.48
C SER A 323 -2.55 -3.15 -18.06
N LEU A 324 -1.93 -3.16 -19.25
CA LEU A 324 -1.34 -1.97 -19.85
C LEU A 324 -2.36 -0.83 -20.00
N GLY A 325 -3.51 -1.11 -20.62
CA GLY A 325 -4.56 -0.09 -20.80
C GLY A 325 -5.08 0.47 -19.48
N HIS A 326 -5.23 -0.39 -18.46
CA HIS A 326 -5.66 0.00 -17.12
C HIS A 326 -4.66 0.94 -16.44
N GLU A 327 -3.38 0.54 -16.39
CA GLU A 327 -2.33 1.36 -15.78
C GLU A 327 -2.08 2.65 -16.54
N LEU A 328 -2.16 2.61 -17.87
CA LEU A 328 -2.02 3.80 -18.71
C LEU A 328 -3.18 4.77 -18.49
N ALA A 329 -4.40 4.29 -18.29
CA ALA A 329 -5.52 5.15 -17.94
C ALA A 329 -5.27 5.92 -16.63
N HIS A 330 -4.62 5.31 -15.62
CA HIS A 330 -4.18 6.03 -14.42
C HIS A 330 -3.20 7.16 -14.75
N VAL A 331 -2.26 6.96 -15.67
CA VAL A 331 -1.34 8.03 -16.13
C VAL A 331 -2.11 9.20 -16.74
N PHE A 332 -3.09 8.91 -17.60
CA PHE A 332 -3.93 9.94 -18.24
C PHE A 332 -4.86 10.66 -17.24
N SER A 333 -5.09 10.09 -16.06
CA SER A 333 -5.89 10.72 -15.02
C SER A 333 -5.15 11.85 -14.27
N ARG A 334 -3.81 11.85 -14.31
CA ARG A 334 -2.94 12.73 -13.51
C ARG A 334 -3.31 14.22 -13.58
N PRO A 335 -3.55 14.83 -14.77
CA PRO A 335 -3.88 16.25 -14.87
C PRO A 335 -5.22 16.62 -14.22
N TYR A 336 -6.12 15.64 -14.06
CA TYR A 336 -7.48 15.84 -13.56
C TYR A 336 -7.61 15.53 -12.06
N GLY A 337 -6.55 15.04 -11.43
CA GLY A 337 -6.50 14.68 -10.01
C GLY A 337 -6.33 15.88 -9.08
N LEU A 338 -6.28 15.59 -7.77
CA LEU A 338 -5.96 16.59 -6.75
C LEU A 338 -4.52 17.10 -6.90
N PRO A 339 -4.23 18.36 -6.53
CA PRO A 339 -2.86 18.87 -6.47
C PRO A 339 -1.97 17.96 -5.63
N VAL A 340 -0.72 17.76 -6.08
CA VAL A 340 0.29 16.86 -5.48
C VAL A 340 -0.04 15.37 -5.63
N LEU A 341 -1.24 14.94 -5.22
CA LEU A 341 -1.65 13.52 -5.30
C LEU A 341 -1.79 13.03 -6.75
N ARG A 342 -2.18 13.93 -7.67
CA ARG A 342 -2.45 13.62 -9.08
C ARG A 342 -3.44 12.44 -9.25
N ALA A 343 -4.34 12.28 -8.28
CA ALA A 343 -5.35 11.22 -8.20
C ALA A 343 -6.66 11.77 -7.61
N SER A 344 -7.74 11.00 -7.71
CA SER A 344 -8.97 11.29 -6.95
C SER A 344 -8.81 10.97 -5.46
N TRP A 345 -9.48 11.74 -4.59
CA TRP A 345 -9.65 11.35 -3.18
C TRP A 345 -10.54 10.12 -2.98
N ALA A 346 -11.34 9.76 -3.99
CA ALA A 346 -12.27 8.63 -3.95
C ALA A 346 -11.65 7.44 -4.72
N PRO A 347 -11.20 6.37 -4.05
CA PRO A 347 -10.58 5.21 -4.71
C PRO A 347 -11.49 4.60 -5.78
N GLY A 348 -12.81 4.59 -5.55
CA GLY A 348 -13.77 4.15 -6.56
C GLY A 348 -13.73 4.95 -7.87
N LEU A 349 -13.40 6.25 -7.84
CA LEU A 349 -13.19 7.03 -9.07
C LEU A 349 -11.83 6.75 -9.71
N VAL A 350 -10.80 6.48 -8.91
CA VAL A 350 -9.46 6.10 -9.44
C VAL A 350 -9.59 4.81 -10.25
N GLU A 351 -10.09 3.74 -9.64
CA GLU A 351 -10.22 2.44 -10.30
C GLU A 351 -11.35 2.43 -11.33
N GLY A 352 -12.46 3.14 -11.08
CA GLY A 352 -13.55 3.28 -12.03
C GLY A 352 -13.13 4.01 -13.31
N TRP A 353 -12.27 5.02 -13.20
CA TRP A 353 -11.64 5.67 -14.35
C TRP A 353 -10.85 4.64 -15.17
N ALA A 354 -9.92 3.93 -14.55
CA ALA A 354 -9.09 2.99 -15.28
C ALA A 354 -9.91 1.91 -16.00
N VAL A 355 -10.87 1.29 -15.32
CA VAL A 355 -11.74 0.27 -15.93
C VAL A 355 -12.62 0.82 -17.05
N ALA A 356 -13.13 2.05 -16.92
CA ALA A 356 -14.00 2.65 -17.94
C ALA A 356 -13.25 3.00 -19.24
N LEU A 357 -11.95 3.27 -19.13
CA LEU A 357 -11.07 3.68 -20.22
C LEU A 357 -10.23 2.51 -20.79
N GLU A 358 -10.34 1.30 -20.24
CA GLU A 358 -9.67 0.12 -20.80
C GLU A 358 -10.00 -0.05 -22.30
N PRO A 359 -9.00 -0.34 -23.16
CA PRO A 359 -9.24 -0.70 -24.55
C PRO A 359 -10.13 -1.95 -24.67
N PRO A 360 -10.91 -2.07 -25.76
CA PRO A 360 -11.67 -3.29 -26.02
C PRO A 360 -10.72 -4.50 -26.06
N GLY A 361 -11.03 -5.50 -25.24
CA GLY A 361 -10.23 -6.71 -25.13
C GLY A 361 -11.07 -7.98 -25.26
N PRO A 362 -10.45 -9.16 -25.09
CA PRO A 362 -11.16 -10.44 -25.15
C PRO A 362 -12.08 -10.68 -23.94
N HIS A 363 -11.97 -9.85 -22.90
CA HIS A 363 -12.79 -9.93 -21.70
C HIS A 363 -14.11 -9.18 -21.89
N PRO A 364 -15.25 -9.68 -21.34
CA PRO A 364 -16.49 -8.94 -21.33
C PRO A 364 -16.33 -7.56 -20.68
N PRO A 365 -16.96 -6.51 -21.24
CA PRO A 365 -16.88 -5.18 -20.66
C PRO A 365 -17.52 -5.15 -19.27
N ALA A 366 -17.06 -4.22 -18.42
CA ALA A 366 -17.56 -4.09 -17.05
C ALA A 366 -19.09 -3.93 -16.99
N HIS A 367 -19.69 -3.23 -17.96
CA HIS A 367 -21.15 -3.07 -18.07
C HIS A 367 -21.86 -4.43 -18.18
N ASP A 368 -21.37 -5.32 -19.04
CA ASP A 368 -21.93 -6.66 -19.24
C ASP A 368 -21.73 -7.56 -18.01
N LEU A 369 -20.60 -7.43 -17.31
CA LEU A 369 -20.36 -8.17 -16.05
C LEU A 369 -21.35 -7.76 -14.96
N VAL A 370 -21.59 -6.46 -14.81
CA VAL A 370 -22.55 -5.93 -13.84
C VAL A 370 -23.98 -6.33 -14.22
N SER A 371 -24.36 -6.19 -15.50
CA SER A 371 -25.67 -6.61 -16.02
C SER A 371 -25.90 -8.13 -15.90
N ALA A 372 -24.88 -8.95 -16.12
CA ALA A 372 -25.02 -10.40 -15.94
C ALA A 372 -25.24 -10.77 -14.46
N ALA A 373 -24.51 -10.11 -13.56
CA ALA A 373 -24.60 -10.35 -12.12
C ALA A 373 -25.89 -9.80 -11.47
N THR A 374 -26.58 -8.84 -12.09
CA THR A 374 -27.92 -8.39 -11.63
C THR A 374 -29.02 -9.39 -11.98
N VAL A 375 -28.82 -10.24 -13.00
CA VAL A 375 -29.80 -11.23 -13.46
C VAL A 375 -29.61 -12.60 -12.80
N THR A 376 -28.37 -12.99 -12.45
CA THR A 376 -28.08 -14.34 -11.90
C THR A 376 -28.34 -14.51 -10.42
N ASP A 377 -28.79 -13.47 -9.70
CA ASP A 377 -29.05 -13.47 -8.24
C ASP A 377 -27.89 -13.99 -7.38
N SER A 378 -26.69 -14.14 -7.97
CA SER A 378 -25.51 -14.78 -7.37
C SER A 378 -24.76 -13.85 -6.41
N VAL A 379 -25.23 -12.61 -6.28
CA VAL A 379 -24.76 -11.63 -5.30
C VAL A 379 -25.97 -10.81 -4.87
N GLU A 380 -26.47 -11.04 -3.66
CA GLU A 380 -27.50 -10.25 -2.95
C GLU A 380 -27.20 -8.73 -2.82
N ALA A 381 -26.21 -8.20 -3.55
CA ALA A 381 -25.79 -6.79 -3.52
C ALA A 381 -25.39 -6.20 -4.89
N LEU A 382 -25.68 -6.87 -6.01
CA LEU A 382 -25.46 -6.26 -7.34
C LEU A 382 -26.70 -5.55 -7.91
N SER A 383 -27.87 -5.75 -7.32
CA SER A 383 -29.03 -4.89 -7.51
C SER A 383 -28.84 -3.54 -6.80
N ALA A 384 -28.03 -2.70 -7.43
CA ALA A 384 -28.38 -1.31 -7.70
C ALA A 384 -29.20 -0.57 -6.62
N LYS A 385 -28.52 -0.10 -5.57
CA LYS A 385 -28.90 1.14 -4.90
C LYS A 385 -27.75 2.12 -4.98
N ALA A 386 -28.09 3.42 -5.05
CA ALA A 386 -27.15 4.53 -4.93
C ALA A 386 -26.13 4.34 -3.78
N ASP A 387 -26.56 3.69 -2.70
CA ASP A 387 -25.74 3.39 -1.52
C ASP A 387 -24.51 2.53 -1.82
N ALA A 388 -24.58 1.63 -2.80
CA ALA A 388 -23.48 0.76 -3.19
C ALA A 388 -22.39 1.51 -3.97
N ILE A 389 -22.77 2.52 -4.77
CA ILE A 389 -21.82 3.43 -5.42
C ILE A 389 -21.28 4.42 -4.38
N ALA A 390 -22.16 4.97 -3.53
CA ALA A 390 -21.77 5.90 -2.48
C ALA A 390 -20.75 5.30 -1.50
N SER A 391 -20.92 4.02 -1.12
CA SER A 391 -19.97 3.33 -0.24
C SER A 391 -18.59 3.16 -0.91
N ARG A 392 -18.54 2.84 -2.21
CA ARG A 392 -17.30 2.67 -2.98
C ARG A 392 -16.59 3.99 -3.31
N LEU A 393 -17.33 5.10 -3.32
CA LEU A 393 -16.76 6.44 -3.42
C LEU A 393 -16.20 6.95 -2.08
N SER A 394 -16.51 6.29 -0.97
CA SER A 394 -15.85 6.59 0.30
C SER A 394 -14.40 6.08 0.30
N PRO A 395 -13.48 6.72 1.04
CA PRO A 395 -12.08 6.28 1.14
C PRO A 395 -11.90 4.84 1.63
N TRP A 396 -12.88 4.27 2.33
CA TRP A 396 -12.78 2.96 2.98
C TRP A 396 -13.57 1.87 2.26
N GLY A 397 -14.76 2.19 1.75
CA GLY A 397 -15.71 1.18 1.25
C GLY A 397 -15.28 0.49 -0.06
N PHE A 398 -14.38 1.09 -0.83
CA PHE A 398 -13.79 0.42 -1.99
C PHE A 398 -12.92 -0.78 -1.58
N TRP A 399 -12.10 -0.61 -0.53
CA TRP A 399 -11.08 -1.58 -0.11
C TRP A 399 -11.65 -2.77 0.66
N SER A 400 -12.72 -2.57 1.42
CA SER A 400 -13.33 -3.62 2.24
C SER A 400 -14.26 -4.56 1.45
N GLY A 401 -14.63 -4.20 0.22
CA GLY A 401 -15.49 -5.01 -0.65
C GLY A 401 -14.71 -6.08 -1.42
N ARG A 402 -15.44 -6.96 -2.12
CA ARG A 402 -14.85 -7.87 -3.11
C ARG A 402 -14.32 -7.06 -4.29
N GLY A 403 -13.00 -7.12 -4.52
CA GLY A 403 -12.31 -6.30 -5.53
C GLY A 403 -12.98 -6.37 -6.90
N ALA A 404 -13.15 -7.57 -7.47
CA ALA A 404 -13.74 -7.74 -8.80
C ALA A 404 -15.11 -7.05 -8.97
N VAL A 405 -15.96 -7.10 -7.93
CA VAL A 405 -17.27 -6.43 -7.93
C VAL A 405 -17.10 -4.92 -7.89
N SER A 406 -16.23 -4.40 -7.02
CA SER A 406 -16.00 -2.95 -6.90
C SER A 406 -15.43 -2.34 -8.17
N TYR A 407 -14.45 -3.00 -8.80
CA TYR A 407 -13.86 -2.56 -10.06
C TYR A 407 -14.90 -2.53 -11.19
N ALA A 408 -15.64 -3.64 -11.39
CA ALA A 408 -16.65 -3.71 -12.45
C ALA A 408 -17.79 -2.70 -12.25
N THR A 409 -18.26 -2.54 -11.01
CA THR A 409 -19.34 -1.60 -10.67
C THR A 409 -18.92 -0.15 -10.96
N MET A 410 -17.75 0.25 -10.46
CA MET A 410 -17.26 1.61 -10.66
C MET A 410 -16.88 1.88 -12.11
N GLY A 411 -16.27 0.92 -12.80
CA GLY A 411 -15.97 1.03 -14.23
C GLY A 411 -17.23 1.20 -15.08
N SER A 412 -18.26 0.37 -14.83
CA SER A 412 -19.55 0.51 -15.52
C SER A 412 -20.21 1.86 -15.25
N PHE A 413 -20.17 2.35 -14.01
CA PHE A 413 -20.75 3.65 -13.66
C PHE A 413 -20.00 4.82 -14.31
N VAL A 414 -18.66 4.84 -14.25
CA VAL A 414 -17.86 5.90 -14.90
C VAL A 414 -18.02 5.85 -16.41
N ARG A 415 -18.11 4.65 -17.00
CA ARG A 415 -18.37 4.51 -18.44
C ARG A 415 -19.74 5.08 -18.82
N TYR A 416 -20.79 4.80 -18.04
CA TYR A 416 -22.10 5.42 -18.23
C TYR A 416 -22.05 6.95 -18.19
N LEU A 417 -21.29 7.52 -17.24
CA LEU A 417 -21.13 8.97 -17.16
C LEU A 417 -20.42 9.53 -18.40
N MET A 418 -19.39 8.84 -18.89
CA MET A 418 -18.66 9.21 -20.10
C MET A 418 -19.56 9.15 -21.34
N ASP A 419 -20.29 8.04 -21.53
CA ASP A 419 -21.13 7.84 -22.70
C ASP A 419 -22.35 8.80 -22.71
N THR A 420 -22.87 9.16 -21.53
CA THR A 420 -24.08 10.00 -21.41
C THR A 420 -23.77 11.50 -21.39
N TYR A 421 -22.67 11.90 -20.73
CA TYR A 421 -22.35 13.31 -20.46
C TYR A 421 -21.04 13.77 -21.09
N GLY A 422 -20.31 12.88 -21.76
CA GLY A 422 -19.06 13.16 -22.45
C GLY A 422 -17.81 13.13 -21.53
N PRO A 423 -16.60 13.03 -22.12
CA PRO A 423 -15.36 12.91 -21.38
C PRO A 423 -15.03 14.14 -20.52
N GLU A 424 -15.44 15.34 -20.95
CA GLU A 424 -15.18 16.59 -20.21
C GLU A 424 -15.85 16.63 -18.84
N ALA A 425 -17.06 16.08 -18.70
CA ALA A 425 -17.73 16.01 -17.41
C ALA A 425 -17.01 15.02 -16.47
N VAL A 426 -16.54 13.89 -17.00
CA VAL A 426 -15.78 12.88 -16.25
C VAL A 426 -14.44 13.45 -15.75
N LYS A 427 -13.71 14.17 -16.61
CA LYS A 427 -12.47 14.88 -16.23
C LYS A 427 -12.71 15.86 -15.07
N ARG A 428 -13.77 16.66 -15.13
CA ARG A 428 -14.08 17.65 -14.07
C ARG A 428 -14.50 17.02 -12.74
N VAL A 429 -15.20 15.89 -12.76
CA VAL A 429 -15.63 15.23 -11.51
C VAL A 429 -14.51 14.43 -10.83
N TYR A 430 -13.50 13.99 -11.60
CA TYR A 430 -12.48 13.04 -11.16
C TYR A 430 -11.83 13.41 -9.81
N ALA A 431 -11.19 14.58 -9.68
CA ALA A 431 -10.45 14.93 -8.46
C ALA A 431 -11.24 14.84 -7.15
N ARG A 432 -12.51 15.31 -7.16
CA ARG A 432 -13.29 15.58 -5.93
C ARG A 432 -14.62 14.86 -5.84
N GLY A 433 -15.07 14.15 -6.88
CA GLY A 433 -16.37 13.48 -6.84
C GLY A 433 -17.55 14.43 -6.58
N ASN A 434 -17.45 15.71 -6.95
CA ASN A 434 -18.55 16.67 -6.75
C ASN A 434 -19.58 16.55 -7.88
N PHE A 435 -20.35 15.48 -7.85
CA PHE A 435 -21.29 15.12 -8.91
C PHE A 435 -22.36 16.20 -9.15
N GLU A 436 -22.88 16.82 -8.09
CA GLU A 436 -23.94 17.82 -8.21
C GLU A 436 -23.45 19.08 -8.91
N ALA A 437 -22.24 19.56 -8.60
CA ALA A 437 -21.68 20.72 -9.27
C ALA A 437 -21.34 20.48 -10.75
N VAL A 438 -20.98 19.24 -11.12
CA VAL A 438 -20.54 18.91 -12.49
C VAL A 438 -21.70 18.50 -13.39
N TYR A 439 -22.63 17.71 -12.87
CA TYR A 439 -23.75 17.13 -13.64
C TYR A 439 -25.09 17.80 -13.37
N GLY A 440 -25.19 18.70 -12.37
CA GLY A 440 -26.46 19.28 -11.93
C GLY A 440 -27.41 18.25 -11.30
N ARG A 441 -26.90 17.08 -10.92
CA ARG A 441 -27.66 15.94 -10.39
C ARG A 441 -26.93 15.34 -9.20
N SER A 442 -27.68 14.92 -8.19
CA SER A 442 -27.11 14.21 -7.06
C SER A 442 -26.52 12.85 -7.49
N LEU A 443 -25.52 12.38 -6.76
CA LEU A 443 -24.94 11.05 -6.97
C LEU A 443 -26.02 9.95 -6.96
N ALA A 444 -26.99 10.06 -6.05
CA ALA A 444 -28.07 9.09 -5.96
C ALA A 444 -28.94 9.07 -7.23
N SER A 445 -29.21 10.24 -7.82
CA SER A 445 -29.96 10.34 -9.07
C SER A 445 -29.19 9.78 -10.27
N LEU A 446 -27.88 10.02 -10.33
CA LEU A 446 -27.01 9.46 -11.37
C LEU A 446 -26.89 7.93 -11.25
N ALA A 447 -26.71 7.42 -10.02
CA ALA A 447 -26.64 5.99 -9.76
C ALA A 447 -27.96 5.27 -10.07
N ALA A 448 -29.10 5.88 -9.76
CA ALA A 448 -30.41 5.34 -10.14
C ALA A 448 -30.59 5.31 -11.66
N ALA A 449 -30.23 6.38 -12.37
CA ALA A 449 -30.31 6.41 -13.82
C ALA A 449 -29.38 5.37 -14.49
N TRP A 450 -28.18 5.18 -13.97
CA TRP A 450 -27.28 4.09 -14.39
C TRP A 450 -27.87 2.70 -14.14
N ALA A 451 -28.52 2.49 -12.99
CA ALA A 451 -29.20 1.23 -12.72
C ALA A 451 -30.35 0.96 -13.71
N ASP A 452 -31.06 2.02 -14.13
CA ASP A 452 -32.11 1.92 -15.13
C ASP A 452 -31.55 1.51 -16.50
N THR A 453 -30.38 2.03 -16.90
CA THR A 453 -29.75 1.62 -18.16
C THR A 453 -29.37 0.14 -18.15
N LEU A 454 -28.80 -0.36 -17.05
CA LEU A 454 -28.48 -1.79 -16.88
C LEU A 454 -29.73 -2.67 -17.02
N ARG A 455 -30.86 -2.27 -16.42
CA ARG A 455 -32.12 -3.02 -16.51
C ARG A 455 -32.73 -3.04 -17.91
N SER A 456 -32.49 -2.00 -18.70
CA SER A 456 -32.98 -1.91 -20.07
C SER A 456 -32.16 -2.74 -21.06
N GLN A 457 -30.98 -3.21 -20.67
CA GLN A 457 -30.07 -3.94 -21.54
C GLN A 457 -30.57 -5.37 -21.76
N SER A 458 -30.92 -5.71 -23.01
CA SER A 458 -31.50 -7.02 -23.34
C SER A 458 -30.47 -8.10 -23.68
N PHE A 459 -29.20 -7.71 -23.89
CA PHE A 459 -28.13 -8.60 -24.31
C PHE A 459 -26.81 -8.25 -23.60
N VAL A 460 -26.13 -9.27 -23.09
CA VAL A 460 -24.78 -9.20 -22.52
C VAL A 460 -23.85 -10.16 -23.26
N ALA A 461 -22.54 -9.90 -23.25
CA ALA A 461 -21.55 -10.81 -23.81
C ALA A 461 -21.69 -12.23 -23.22
N ARG A 462 -21.60 -13.25 -24.08
CA ARG A 462 -21.78 -14.67 -23.70
C ARG A 462 -20.88 -15.09 -22.53
N GLY A 463 -19.64 -14.61 -22.51
CA GLY A 463 -18.67 -14.94 -21.46
C GLY A 463 -18.90 -14.25 -20.12
N ALA A 464 -19.83 -13.29 -20.02
CA ALA A 464 -20.03 -12.50 -18.80
C ALA A 464 -20.47 -13.35 -17.61
N HIS A 465 -21.37 -14.31 -17.82
CA HIS A 465 -21.83 -15.22 -16.76
C HIS A 465 -20.69 -16.06 -16.17
N ASP A 466 -19.83 -16.63 -17.02
CA ASP A 466 -18.69 -17.45 -16.57
C ASP A 466 -17.65 -16.62 -15.81
N VAL A 467 -17.46 -15.36 -16.19
CA VAL A 467 -16.54 -14.44 -15.50
C VAL A 467 -17.13 -14.03 -14.15
N VAL A 468 -18.42 -13.67 -14.09
CA VAL A 468 -19.12 -13.35 -12.84
C VAL A 468 -19.06 -14.53 -11.86
N GLY A 469 -19.45 -15.73 -12.31
CA GLY A 469 -19.48 -16.93 -11.46
C GLY A 469 -18.12 -17.31 -10.89
N ARG A 470 -17.01 -16.96 -11.58
CA ARG A 470 -15.64 -17.24 -11.13
C ARG A 470 -14.96 -16.10 -10.39
N ARG A 471 -15.16 -14.84 -10.77
CA ARG A 471 -14.43 -13.68 -10.23
C ARG A 471 -15.21 -12.94 -9.14
N PHE A 472 -16.54 -12.83 -9.23
CA PHE A 472 -17.32 -12.08 -8.23
C PHE A 472 -17.60 -12.89 -6.96
N THR A 473 -17.43 -14.19 -7.04
CA THR A 473 -17.51 -15.13 -5.93
C THR A 473 -16.20 -15.25 -5.15
N GLN A 474 -15.09 -14.73 -5.68
CA GLN A 474 -13.82 -14.74 -4.97
C GLN A 474 -13.89 -13.83 -3.73
N PRO A 475 -13.56 -14.38 -2.55
CA PRO A 475 -13.56 -13.59 -1.32
C PRO A 475 -12.50 -12.49 -1.39
N SER A 476 -12.74 -11.38 -0.69
CA SER A 476 -11.69 -10.38 -0.47
C SER A 476 -10.59 -10.93 0.45
N LEU A 477 -9.46 -10.22 0.54
CA LEU A 477 -8.41 -10.55 1.51
C LEU A 477 -8.96 -10.58 2.95
N PHE A 478 -9.94 -9.74 3.26
CA PHE A 478 -10.57 -9.65 4.58
C PHE A 478 -11.56 -10.80 4.86
N GLU A 479 -12.02 -11.49 3.81
CA GLU A 479 -12.94 -12.64 3.90
C GLU A 479 -12.19 -13.99 3.80
N THR A 480 -10.95 -13.99 3.30
CA THR A 480 -10.19 -15.21 2.99
C THR A 480 -9.58 -15.84 4.25
N ALA A 481 -9.75 -17.15 4.40
CA ALA A 481 -9.01 -17.91 5.40
C ALA A 481 -7.53 -18.00 4.98
N CYS A 482 -6.61 -17.56 5.84
CA CYS A 482 -5.18 -17.41 5.53
C CYS A 482 -4.86 -16.41 4.40
N PRO A 483 -5.02 -15.09 4.65
CA PRO A 483 -4.85 -14.05 3.62
C PRO A 483 -3.46 -14.01 2.97
N HIS A 484 -2.43 -14.50 3.66
CA HIS A 484 -1.05 -14.47 3.16
C HIS A 484 -0.49 -15.81 2.67
N TYR A 485 -1.37 -16.77 2.39
CA TYR A 485 -0.98 -18.08 1.93
C TYR A 485 -1.50 -18.35 0.53
N VAL A 486 -0.59 -18.73 -0.38
CA VAL A 486 -0.94 -19.15 -1.73
C VAL A 486 -0.53 -20.61 -1.88
N PRO A 487 -1.46 -21.52 -2.21
CA PRO A 487 -1.13 -22.91 -2.46
C PRO A 487 -0.11 -23.06 -3.61
N PRO A 488 0.78 -24.05 -3.57
CA PRO A 488 1.77 -24.28 -4.64
C PRO A 488 1.16 -24.62 -6.01
N HIS A 489 -0.12 -25.02 -6.04
CA HIS A 489 -0.88 -25.33 -7.24
C HIS A 489 -2.04 -24.34 -7.36
N ARG A 490 -1.88 -23.27 -8.13
CA ARG A 490 -2.95 -22.30 -8.38
C ARG A 490 -2.99 -21.88 -9.83
#